data_AF-A0A6J8D5J5-F1
#
_entry.id   AF-A0A6J8D5J5-F1
#
_cell.length_a   1.000
_cell.length_b   1.000
_cell.length_c   1.000
_cell.angle_alpha   90.00
_cell.angle_beta   90.00
_cell.angle_gamma   90.00
#
_symmetry.space_group_name_H-M   'P 1'
#
loop_
_entity.id
_entity.type
_entity.pdbx_description
1 polymer ?
#
loop_
_entity_poly.entity_id
_entity_poly.type
_entity_poly.pdbx_seq_one_letter_code
_entity_poly.pdbx_strand_id
1 'polypeptide(L)'
;MSFIPANLDTICCYAQFLSRSFKSIESIKNYINGVKIMHLMLDCTFPHLDSFVYKLLIKGLSRTKLHMPRRALPISPDILLEMVKHLNLESSSDCVYWCLFLFAFFLMSRKSNLVPDSSSQFDKNKQLTRGKVFVVNDIAIVVFEWTKTIQHGERRLKIPLVKIPGSVLCPVSAYNRMCSKIPASNDSPAFVMSKKSKLVPVTYAQFQNKLKSVIQKTGRDPNSYSSHSFRRGGATFAFSSHVPSDLIQLHGDWASDAYKIYLEFSMKDKISVVRNMANFV
;
A
#
# COMPACT_ATOMS: atom_id res chain seq x y z
N MET A 1 -35.16 25.08 -10.55
CA MET A 1 -33.86 25.56 -11.05
C MET A 1 -33.04 24.35 -11.48
N SER A 2 -32.70 24.22 -12.76
CA SER A 2 -31.75 23.20 -13.21
C SER A 2 -30.33 23.76 -13.04
N PHE A 3 -29.58 23.23 -12.08
CA PHE A 3 -28.20 23.65 -11.78
C PHE A 3 -27.17 23.06 -12.77
N ILE A 4 -27.64 22.32 -13.78
CA ILE A 4 -26.85 21.63 -14.80
C ILE A 4 -27.40 22.06 -16.17
N PRO A 5 -26.54 22.37 -17.16
CA PRO A 5 -25.08 22.34 -17.10
C PRO A 5 -24.48 23.53 -16.33
N ALA A 6 -23.48 23.26 -15.49
CA ALA A 6 -22.73 24.30 -14.80
C ALA A 6 -21.86 25.07 -15.81
N ASN A 7 -21.82 26.40 -15.69
CA ASN A 7 -20.97 27.26 -16.51
C ASN A 7 -19.52 27.32 -15.95
N LEU A 8 -18.61 27.85 -16.77
CA LEU A 8 -17.19 27.94 -16.43
C LEU A 8 -16.93 28.71 -15.14
N ASP A 9 -17.63 29.84 -14.94
CA ASP A 9 -17.48 30.68 -13.75
C ASP A 9 -17.86 29.91 -12.48
N THR A 10 -18.91 29.11 -12.54
CA THR A 10 -19.34 28.24 -11.43
C THR A 10 -18.26 27.21 -11.10
N ILE A 11 -17.65 26.58 -12.12
CA ILE A 11 -16.56 25.62 -11.93
C ILE A 11 -15.31 26.30 -11.34
N CYS A 12 -14.96 27.48 -11.80
CA CYS A 12 -13.84 28.27 -11.27
C CYS A 12 -14.09 28.72 -9.83
N CYS A 13 -15.29 29.23 -9.51
CA CYS A 13 -15.70 29.56 -8.15
C CYS A 13 -15.68 28.33 -7.24
N TYR A 14 -16.12 27.18 -7.72
CA TYR A 14 -16.05 25.93 -6.96
C TYR A 14 -14.61 25.50 -6.71
N ALA A 15 -13.72 25.58 -7.71
CA ALA A 15 -12.30 25.30 -7.53
C ALA A 15 -11.65 26.21 -6.47
N GLN A 16 -11.96 27.50 -6.50
CA GLN A 16 -11.50 28.49 -5.51
C GLN A 16 -12.06 28.20 -4.12
N PHE A 17 -13.35 27.84 -4.03
CA PHE A 17 -14.01 27.43 -2.79
C PHE A 17 -13.35 26.19 -2.19
N LEU A 18 -13.15 25.13 -2.99
CA LEU A 18 -12.47 23.90 -2.57
C LEU A 18 -11.06 24.17 -2.07
N SER A 19 -10.41 25.18 -2.65
CA SER A 19 -9.12 25.68 -2.21
C SER A 19 -9.11 26.17 -0.76
N ARG A 20 -10.24 26.59 -0.18
CA ARG A 20 -10.30 26.99 1.23
C ARG A 20 -10.13 25.80 2.18
N SER A 21 -10.52 24.60 1.75
CA SER A 21 -10.53 23.39 2.58
C SER A 21 -9.41 22.41 2.23
N PHE A 22 -9.12 22.22 0.94
CA PHE A 22 -8.10 21.28 0.49
C PHE A 22 -6.71 21.91 0.45
N LYS A 23 -5.72 21.20 1.01
CA LYS A 23 -4.30 21.55 0.87
C LYS A 23 -3.74 21.12 -0.49
N SER A 24 -4.18 19.96 -1.00
CA SER A 24 -3.71 19.38 -2.26
C SER A 24 -4.51 19.89 -3.47
N ILE A 25 -3.80 20.28 -4.54
CA ILE A 25 -4.43 20.59 -5.82
C ILE A 25 -5.01 19.36 -6.49
N GLU A 26 -4.37 18.21 -6.34
CA GLU A 26 -4.86 16.94 -6.88
C GLU A 26 -6.23 16.61 -6.28
N SER A 27 -6.46 16.92 -5.00
CA SER A 27 -7.79 16.79 -4.38
C SER A 27 -8.81 17.70 -5.05
N ILE A 28 -8.49 18.97 -5.27
CA ILE A 28 -9.39 19.92 -5.96
C ILE A 28 -9.73 19.41 -7.36
N LYS A 29 -8.73 19.01 -8.14
CA LYS A 29 -8.92 18.44 -9.49
C LYS A 29 -9.80 17.20 -9.48
N ASN A 30 -9.65 16.31 -8.49
CA ASN A 30 -10.47 15.11 -8.37
C ASN A 30 -11.94 15.44 -8.12
N TYR A 31 -12.24 16.41 -7.25
CA TYR A 31 -13.61 16.85 -7.01
C TYR A 31 -14.24 17.48 -8.26
N ILE A 32 -13.48 18.32 -8.97
CA ILE A 32 -13.94 18.91 -10.24
C ILE A 32 -14.16 17.83 -11.30
N ASN A 33 -13.31 16.80 -11.34
CA ASN A 33 -13.52 15.66 -12.23
C ASN A 33 -14.79 14.87 -11.86
N GLY A 34 -15.14 14.80 -10.57
CA GLY A 34 -16.44 14.28 -10.13
C GLY A 34 -17.62 15.08 -10.70
N VAL A 35 -17.52 16.41 -10.69
CA VAL A 35 -18.51 17.30 -11.34
C VAL A 35 -18.58 17.03 -12.85
N LYS A 36 -17.43 16.89 -13.53
CA LYS A 36 -17.38 16.51 -14.95
C LYS A 36 -18.11 15.19 -15.21
N ILE A 37 -17.83 14.15 -14.41
CA ILE A 37 -18.47 12.83 -14.57
C ILE A 37 -19.99 12.95 -14.41
N MET A 38 -20.47 13.69 -13.40
CA MET A 38 -21.90 13.93 -13.21
C MET A 38 -22.55 14.58 -14.45
N HIS A 39 -21.89 15.56 -15.08
CA HIS A 39 -22.41 16.20 -16.29
C HIS A 39 -22.48 15.20 -17.46
N LEU A 40 -21.42 14.42 -17.66
CA LEU A 40 -21.37 13.42 -18.73
C LEU A 40 -22.43 12.32 -18.53
N MET A 41 -22.71 11.92 -17.29
CA MET A 41 -23.78 10.95 -16.96
C MET A 41 -25.20 11.49 -17.22
N LEU A 42 -25.36 12.81 -17.34
CA LEU A 42 -26.61 13.48 -17.69
C LEU A 42 -26.59 13.98 -19.15
N ASP A 43 -25.76 13.36 -19.99
CA ASP A 43 -25.60 13.66 -21.40
C ASP A 43 -25.25 15.14 -21.72
N CYS A 44 -24.67 15.85 -20.73
CA CYS A 44 -24.21 17.22 -20.88
C CYS A 44 -22.72 17.28 -21.28
N THR A 45 -22.35 18.26 -22.11
CA THR A 45 -20.94 18.52 -22.42
C THR A 45 -20.21 19.19 -21.25
N PHE A 46 -18.89 18.98 -21.15
CA PHE A 46 -18.06 19.59 -20.11
C PHE A 46 -16.69 20.05 -20.67
N PRO A 47 -16.65 21.14 -21.46
CA PRO A 47 -15.41 21.64 -22.08
C PRO A 47 -14.52 22.42 -21.10
N HIS A 48 -14.99 22.68 -19.87
CA HIS A 48 -14.38 23.62 -18.93
C HIS A 48 -12.95 23.28 -18.53
N LEU A 49 -12.58 21.99 -18.49
CA LEU A 49 -11.21 21.59 -18.12
C LEU A 49 -10.16 22.01 -19.16
N ASP A 50 -10.59 22.24 -20.39
CA ASP A 50 -9.71 22.64 -21.48
C ASP A 50 -9.58 24.16 -21.65
N SER A 51 -10.47 24.92 -20.99
CA SER A 51 -10.47 26.37 -20.98
C SER A 51 -9.15 26.95 -20.45
N PHE A 52 -8.67 27.99 -21.12
CA PHE A 52 -7.52 28.78 -20.69
C PHE A 52 -7.72 29.33 -19.26
N VAL A 53 -8.91 29.84 -18.94
CA VAL A 53 -9.23 30.44 -17.63
C VAL A 53 -9.10 29.40 -16.52
N TYR A 54 -9.68 28.21 -16.70
CA TYR A 54 -9.58 27.12 -15.74
C TYR A 54 -8.13 26.67 -15.54
N LYS A 55 -7.39 26.47 -16.63
CA LYS A 55 -5.97 26.07 -16.59
C LYS A 55 -5.13 27.11 -15.85
N LEU A 56 -5.36 28.40 -16.09
CA LEU A 56 -4.67 29.50 -15.40
C LEU A 56 -5.01 29.55 -13.91
N LEU A 57 -6.29 29.40 -13.54
CA LEU A 57 -6.74 29.32 -12.16
C LEU A 57 -6.04 28.18 -11.41
N ILE A 58 -6.09 26.96 -11.95
CA ILE A 58 -5.45 25.80 -11.34
C ILE A 58 -3.95 26.01 -11.18
N LYS A 59 -3.28 26.60 -12.18
CA LYS A 59 -1.85 26.95 -12.10
C LYS A 59 -1.56 27.98 -11.00
N GLY A 60 -2.44 28.98 -10.85
CA GLY A 60 -2.37 29.95 -9.75
C GLY A 60 -2.53 29.28 -8.39
N LEU A 61 -3.57 28.45 -8.23
CA LEU A 61 -3.81 27.68 -7.02
C LEU A 61 -2.65 26.73 -6.69
N SER A 62 -2.03 26.08 -7.69
CA SER A 62 -0.84 25.24 -7.49
C SER A 62 0.35 25.99 -6.89
N ARG A 63 0.52 27.27 -7.23
CA ARG A 63 1.63 28.08 -6.71
C ARG A 63 1.36 28.58 -5.29
N THR A 64 0.11 28.96 -5.00
CA THR A 64 -0.26 29.44 -3.66
C THR A 64 -0.41 28.31 -2.65
N LYS A 65 -0.63 27.08 -3.12
CA LYS A 65 -0.80 25.88 -2.28
C LYS A 65 0.44 25.00 -2.29
N LEU A 66 1.46 25.44 -1.53
CA LEU A 66 2.55 24.56 -1.15
C LEU A 66 2.00 23.40 -0.31
N HIS A 67 1.95 22.21 -0.91
CA HIS A 67 1.50 21.00 -0.26
C HIS A 67 2.59 19.95 -0.30
N MET A 68 3.11 19.61 0.88
CA MET A 68 3.98 18.46 1.06
C MET A 68 3.11 17.27 1.47
N PRO A 69 2.95 16.24 0.62
CA PRO A 69 2.14 15.08 0.97
C PRO A 69 2.71 14.36 2.19
N ARG A 70 1.88 14.18 3.23
CA ARG A 70 2.25 13.34 4.37
C ARG A 70 2.21 11.87 3.93
N ARG A 71 3.40 11.27 3.75
CA ARG A 71 3.54 9.85 3.37
C ARG A 71 3.78 9.01 4.61
N ALA A 72 3.14 7.84 4.67
CA ALA A 72 3.38 6.88 5.75
C ALA A 72 4.85 6.43 5.75
N LEU A 73 5.52 6.48 6.90
CA LEU A 73 6.93 6.14 7.04
C LEU A 73 7.18 4.67 6.67
N PRO A 74 8.36 4.33 6.11
CA PRO A 74 8.70 2.95 5.81
C PRO A 74 8.89 2.13 7.10
N ILE A 75 8.44 0.88 7.11
CA ILE A 75 8.84 -0.09 8.13
C ILE A 75 10.17 -0.71 7.67
N SER A 76 11.21 -0.69 8.51
CA SER A 76 12.49 -1.39 8.24
C SER A 76 12.53 -2.75 8.94
N PRO A 77 13.50 -3.63 8.61
CA PRO A 77 13.75 -4.84 9.38
C PRO A 77 13.98 -4.59 10.87
N ASP A 78 14.68 -3.51 11.24
CA ASP A 78 14.89 -3.14 12.65
C ASP A 78 13.57 -2.81 13.34
N ILE A 79 12.67 -2.09 12.66
CA ILE A 79 11.32 -1.81 13.18
C ILE A 79 10.55 -3.13 13.36
N LEU A 80 10.64 -4.07 12.42
CA LEU A 80 10.02 -5.39 12.55
C LEU A 80 10.57 -6.17 13.76
N LEU A 81 11.89 -6.13 13.98
CA LEU A 81 12.54 -6.74 15.15
C LEU A 81 12.08 -6.10 16.46
N GLU A 82 11.87 -4.78 16.50
CA GLU A 82 11.27 -4.14 17.67
C GLU A 82 9.79 -4.52 17.85
N MET A 83 9.03 -4.58 16.76
CA MET A 83 7.61 -4.93 16.79
C MET A 83 7.37 -6.33 17.37
N VAL A 84 8.19 -7.32 17.00
CA VAL A 84 7.98 -8.71 17.45
C VAL A 84 8.23 -8.92 18.94
N LYS A 85 9.08 -8.09 19.57
CA LYS A 85 9.29 -8.10 21.03
C LYS A 85 8.00 -7.81 21.82
N HIS A 86 7.00 -7.18 21.19
CA HIS A 86 5.72 -6.84 21.80
C HIS A 86 4.56 -7.75 21.37
N LEU A 87 4.88 -8.87 20.71
CA LEU A 87 3.92 -9.89 20.27
C LEU A 87 4.18 -11.21 21.01
N ASN A 88 3.11 -11.88 21.43
CA ASN A 88 3.21 -13.24 21.97
C ASN A 88 2.97 -14.25 20.86
N LEU A 89 4.03 -14.72 20.19
CA LEU A 89 3.90 -15.67 19.07
C LEU A 89 3.34 -17.06 19.48
N GLU A 90 3.22 -17.35 20.77
CA GLU A 90 2.48 -18.53 21.22
C GLU A 90 0.97 -18.37 21.10
N SER A 91 0.46 -17.14 21.19
CA SER A 91 -0.92 -16.83 20.88
C SER A 91 -1.19 -16.98 19.39
N SER A 92 -2.23 -17.72 19.03
CA SER A 92 -2.66 -17.88 17.64
C SER A 92 -2.96 -16.53 16.97
N SER A 93 -3.48 -15.56 17.73
CA SER A 93 -3.76 -14.21 17.24
C SER A 93 -2.50 -13.49 16.75
N ASP A 94 -1.51 -13.38 17.63
CA ASP A 94 -0.28 -12.65 17.34
C ASP A 94 0.57 -13.38 16.31
N CYS A 95 0.52 -14.72 16.27
CA CYS A 95 1.11 -15.51 15.21
C CYS A 95 0.53 -15.15 13.82
N VAL A 96 -0.79 -14.98 13.70
CA VAL A 96 -1.44 -14.55 12.45
C VAL A 96 -1.01 -13.15 12.04
N TYR A 97 -1.06 -12.19 12.97
CA TYR A 97 -0.65 -10.82 12.65
C TYR A 97 0.82 -10.71 12.30
N TRP A 98 1.69 -11.49 12.96
CA TRP A 98 3.11 -11.51 12.64
C TRP A 98 3.35 -12.04 11.22
N CYS A 99 2.72 -13.16 10.85
CA CYS A 99 2.77 -13.65 9.49
C CYS A 99 2.24 -12.63 8.49
N LEU A 100 1.13 -11.95 8.80
CA LEU A 100 0.54 -10.91 7.97
C LEU A 100 1.49 -9.72 7.76
N PHE A 101 2.20 -9.28 8.81
CA PHE A 101 3.18 -8.19 8.75
C PHE A 101 4.35 -8.57 7.85
N LEU A 102 4.91 -9.77 8.02
CA LEU A 102 6.02 -10.25 7.19
C LEU A 102 5.59 -10.42 5.72
N PHE A 103 4.40 -10.94 5.46
CA PHE A 103 3.86 -11.04 4.10
C PHE A 103 3.63 -9.66 3.48
N ALA A 104 3.07 -8.70 4.22
CA ALA A 104 2.90 -7.33 3.75
C ALA A 104 4.25 -6.68 3.38
N PHE A 105 5.29 -6.94 4.18
CA PHE A 105 6.64 -6.41 3.97
C PHE A 105 7.35 -7.08 2.78
N PHE A 106 7.56 -8.40 2.85
CA PHE A 106 8.39 -9.12 1.88
C PHE A 106 7.71 -9.30 0.53
N LEU A 107 6.38 -9.39 0.45
CA LEU A 107 5.67 -9.40 -0.83
C LEU A 107 5.48 -7.99 -1.41
N MET A 108 5.79 -6.95 -0.63
CA MET A 108 5.45 -5.56 -0.94
C MET A 108 3.98 -5.38 -1.34
N SER A 109 3.08 -6.22 -0.83
CA SER A 109 1.71 -6.31 -1.32
C SER A 109 0.82 -5.16 -0.83
N ARG A 110 -0.29 -4.90 -1.52
CA ARG A 110 -1.30 -3.94 -1.05
C ARG A 110 -2.21 -4.61 -0.03
N LYS A 111 -2.74 -3.84 0.93
CA LYS A 111 -3.69 -4.35 1.94
C LYS A 111 -4.87 -5.11 1.33
N SER A 112 -5.39 -4.61 0.20
CA SER A 112 -6.54 -5.22 -0.51
C SER A 112 -6.26 -6.62 -1.04
N ASN A 113 -4.99 -7.00 -1.19
CA ASN A 113 -4.58 -8.35 -1.60
C ASN A 113 -4.43 -9.31 -0.42
N LEU A 114 -4.30 -8.81 0.81
CA LEU A 114 -4.06 -9.65 1.99
C LEU A 114 -5.32 -9.81 2.84
N VAL A 115 -6.08 -8.73 3.00
CA VAL A 115 -7.23 -8.67 3.91
C VAL A 115 -8.40 -7.91 3.28
N PRO A 116 -9.66 -8.33 3.51
CA PRO A 116 -10.83 -7.59 3.07
C PRO A 116 -11.13 -6.41 4.00
N ASP A 117 -11.95 -5.46 3.53
CA ASP A 117 -12.37 -4.33 4.35
C ASP A 117 -13.35 -4.74 5.47
N SER A 118 -14.18 -5.75 5.22
CA SER A 118 -15.02 -6.42 6.22
C SER A 118 -15.05 -7.94 5.96
N SER A 119 -15.48 -8.73 6.96
CA SER A 119 -15.53 -10.18 6.79
C SER A 119 -16.49 -10.65 5.69
N SER A 120 -17.58 -9.90 5.45
CA SER A 120 -18.55 -10.21 4.37
C SER A 120 -18.05 -9.81 2.98
N GLN A 121 -17.03 -8.96 2.90
CA GLN A 121 -16.41 -8.51 1.65
C GLN A 121 -15.19 -9.35 1.25
N PHE A 122 -14.98 -10.50 1.88
CA PHE A 122 -13.95 -11.44 1.44
C PHE A 122 -14.30 -12.00 0.05
N ASP A 123 -13.35 -11.87 -0.86
CA ASP A 123 -13.43 -12.41 -2.22
C ASP A 123 -12.15 -13.18 -2.50
N LYS A 124 -12.27 -14.50 -2.67
CA LYS A 124 -11.13 -15.41 -2.91
C LYS A 124 -10.35 -15.10 -4.19
N ASN A 125 -10.93 -14.35 -5.12
CA ASN A 125 -10.25 -13.92 -6.34
C ASN A 125 -9.46 -12.62 -6.11
N LYS A 126 -9.81 -11.82 -5.09
CA LYS A 126 -9.16 -10.53 -4.78
C LYS A 126 -8.15 -10.62 -3.64
N GLN A 127 -8.48 -11.36 -2.59
CA GLN A 127 -7.62 -11.58 -1.42
C GLN A 127 -6.93 -12.94 -1.48
N LEU A 128 -5.73 -12.99 -0.90
CA LEU A 128 -4.91 -14.19 -0.81
C LEU A 128 -5.62 -15.28 0.01
N THR A 129 -5.63 -16.51 -0.52
CA THR A 129 -6.12 -17.71 0.16
C THR A 129 -5.00 -18.68 0.47
N ARG A 130 -5.26 -19.65 1.35
CA ARG A 130 -4.28 -20.70 1.71
C ARG A 130 -3.78 -21.49 0.50
N GLY A 131 -4.68 -21.79 -0.45
CA GLY A 131 -4.37 -22.53 -1.66
C GLY A 131 -3.58 -21.73 -2.71
N LYS A 132 -3.29 -20.45 -2.47
CA LYS A 132 -2.44 -19.62 -3.34
C LYS A 132 -1.03 -19.41 -2.79
N VAL A 133 -0.66 -20.12 -1.73
CA VAL A 133 0.68 -20.13 -1.14
C VAL A 133 1.24 -21.55 -1.21
N PHE A 134 2.20 -21.77 -2.09
CA PHE A 134 2.82 -23.08 -2.33
C PHE A 134 4.20 -23.12 -1.71
N VAL A 135 4.39 -23.93 -0.66
CA VAL A 135 5.68 -24.05 0.04
C VAL A 135 6.38 -25.32 -0.43
N VAL A 136 7.54 -25.16 -1.08
CA VAL A 136 8.37 -26.26 -1.61
C VAL A 136 9.85 -25.90 -1.41
N ASN A 137 10.64 -26.84 -0.86
CA ASN A 137 12.10 -26.71 -0.71
C ASN A 137 12.55 -25.34 -0.19
N ASP A 138 12.03 -24.95 0.98
CA ASP A 138 12.38 -23.69 1.66
C ASP A 138 12.01 -22.39 0.90
N ILE A 139 11.22 -22.50 -0.17
CA ILE A 139 10.65 -21.37 -0.92
C ILE A 139 9.13 -21.44 -0.83
N ALA A 140 8.48 -20.31 -0.57
CA ALA A 140 7.03 -20.17 -0.73
C ALA A 140 6.72 -19.32 -1.96
N ILE A 141 6.01 -19.88 -2.93
CA ILE A 141 5.49 -19.14 -4.08
C ILE A 141 4.09 -18.63 -3.75
N VAL A 142 3.94 -17.31 -3.68
CA VAL A 142 2.66 -16.64 -3.44
C VAL A 142 2.08 -16.17 -4.76
N VAL A 143 0.83 -16.53 -5.03
CA VAL A 143 0.15 -16.23 -6.29
C VAL A 143 -0.99 -15.25 -6.06
N PHE A 144 -0.92 -14.09 -6.72
CA PHE A 144 -2.02 -13.14 -6.81
C PHE A 144 -2.67 -13.21 -8.18
N GLU A 145 -3.98 -13.46 -8.20
CA GLU A 145 -4.79 -13.49 -9.43
C GLU A 145 -5.46 -12.15 -9.74
N TRP A 146 -5.48 -11.26 -8.74
CA TRP A 146 -5.98 -9.90 -8.86
C TRP A 146 -5.06 -8.94 -8.12
N THR A 147 -4.82 -7.78 -8.71
CA THR A 147 -4.22 -6.62 -8.02
C THR A 147 -4.87 -5.35 -8.56
N LYS A 148 -4.55 -4.20 -7.97
CA LYS A 148 -5.00 -2.91 -8.52
C LYS A 148 -4.53 -2.70 -9.97
N THR A 149 -3.45 -3.35 -10.39
CA THR A 149 -2.84 -3.26 -11.72
C THR A 149 -3.15 -4.48 -12.61
N ILE A 150 -3.87 -5.47 -12.07
CA ILE A 150 -4.34 -6.69 -12.76
C ILE A 150 -5.82 -6.83 -12.43
N GLN A 151 -6.67 -6.02 -13.06
CA GLN A 151 -8.10 -5.96 -12.75
C GLN A 151 -8.95 -6.83 -13.67
N HIS A 152 -8.41 -7.20 -14.83
CA HIS A 152 -9.12 -7.94 -15.88
C HIS A 152 -8.55 -9.34 -16.11
N GLY A 153 -7.76 -9.87 -15.15
CA GLY A 153 -7.21 -11.22 -15.21
C GLY A 153 -6.10 -11.38 -16.26
N GLU A 154 -5.43 -10.28 -16.60
CA GLU A 154 -4.44 -10.19 -17.69
C GLU A 154 -3.25 -11.13 -17.46
N ARG A 155 -2.91 -11.39 -16.20
CA ARG A 155 -1.84 -12.31 -15.79
C ARG A 155 -1.99 -12.75 -14.33
N ARG A 156 -1.22 -13.77 -13.92
CA ARG A 156 -1.02 -14.12 -12.51
C ARG A 156 0.32 -13.56 -12.03
N LEU A 157 0.30 -12.78 -10.95
CA LEU A 157 1.52 -12.32 -10.30
C LEU A 157 2.01 -13.39 -9.34
N LYS A 158 3.24 -13.87 -9.54
CA LYS A 158 3.90 -14.85 -8.68
C LYS A 158 5.06 -14.18 -7.98
N ILE A 159 5.08 -14.21 -6.65
CA ILE A 159 6.16 -13.63 -5.85
C ILE A 159 6.75 -14.73 -4.96
N PRO A 160 8.06 -15.02 -5.09
CA PRO A 160 8.72 -15.95 -4.20
C PRO A 160 9.04 -15.31 -2.85
N LEU A 161 8.92 -16.09 -1.79
CA LEU A 161 9.43 -15.81 -0.46
C LEU A 161 10.44 -16.89 -0.12
N VAL A 162 11.62 -16.49 0.36
CA VAL A 162 12.68 -17.42 0.73
C VAL A 162 12.68 -17.61 2.24
N LYS A 163 12.88 -18.85 2.70
CA LYS A 163 13.09 -19.13 4.13
C LYS A 163 14.41 -18.51 4.58
N ILE A 164 14.38 -17.91 5.75
CA ILE A 164 15.53 -17.31 6.41
C ILE A 164 15.80 -18.13 7.67
N PRO A 165 16.70 -19.14 7.63
CA PRO A 165 16.93 -20.04 8.76
C PRO A 165 17.26 -19.28 10.04
N GLY A 166 16.66 -19.68 11.16
CA GLY A 166 16.89 -19.08 12.49
C GLY A 166 16.33 -17.67 12.70
N SER A 167 15.82 -16.99 11.67
CA SER A 167 15.33 -15.62 11.79
C SER A 167 13.85 -15.55 12.18
N VAL A 168 13.52 -14.71 13.16
CA VAL A 168 12.14 -14.37 13.51
C VAL A 168 11.42 -13.60 12.39
N LEU A 169 12.18 -12.97 11.49
CA LEU A 169 11.67 -12.29 10.31
C LEU A 169 11.39 -13.25 9.14
N CYS A 170 11.61 -14.56 9.30
CA CYS A 170 11.39 -15.53 8.23
C CYS A 170 9.88 -15.64 7.86
N PRO A 171 9.47 -15.21 6.65
CA PRO A 171 8.06 -15.25 6.27
C PRO A 171 7.56 -16.69 6.06
N VAL A 172 8.41 -17.58 5.54
CA VAL A 172 8.06 -19.00 5.31
C VAL A 172 7.82 -19.72 6.65
N SER A 173 8.71 -19.53 7.63
CA SER A 173 8.54 -20.12 8.97
C SER A 173 7.31 -19.55 9.69
N ALA A 174 7.06 -18.24 9.57
CA ALA A 174 5.88 -17.61 10.15
C ALA A 174 4.57 -18.15 9.53
N TYR A 175 4.55 -18.35 8.21
CA TYR A 175 3.41 -18.94 7.51
C TYR A 175 3.13 -20.37 7.94
N ASN A 176 4.16 -21.22 7.97
CA ASN A 176 4.03 -22.61 8.39
C ASN A 176 3.55 -22.70 9.84
N ARG A 177 4.14 -21.92 10.76
CA ARG A 177 3.72 -21.85 12.17
C ARG A 177 2.25 -21.43 12.31
N MET A 178 1.82 -20.43 11.53
CA MET A 178 0.43 -19.98 11.51
C MET A 178 -0.52 -21.07 10.99
N CYS A 179 -0.17 -21.76 9.90
CA CYS A 179 -0.94 -22.89 9.38
C CYS A 179 -1.09 -24.02 10.40
N SER A 180 -0.01 -24.37 11.11
CA SER A 180 -0.04 -25.42 12.13
C SER A 180 -0.90 -25.05 13.33
N LYS A 181 -0.86 -23.78 13.79
CA LYS A 181 -1.70 -23.31 14.90
C LYS A 181 -3.17 -23.11 14.53
N ILE A 182 -3.45 -22.73 13.27
CA ILE A 182 -4.82 -22.52 12.76
C ILE A 182 -4.96 -23.22 11.40
N PRO A 183 -5.29 -24.53 11.39
CA PRO A 183 -5.61 -25.25 10.18
C PRO A 183 -6.83 -24.64 9.46
N ALA A 184 -6.77 -24.55 8.14
CA ALA A 184 -7.84 -23.99 7.31
C ALA A 184 -7.81 -24.63 5.91
N SER A 185 -8.94 -24.60 5.20
CA SER A 185 -9.03 -25.14 3.84
C SER A 185 -8.29 -24.25 2.82
N ASN A 186 -8.02 -24.79 1.63
CA ASN A 186 -7.35 -24.06 0.54
C ASN A 186 -8.13 -22.81 0.08
N ASP A 187 -9.47 -22.84 0.11
CA ASP A 187 -10.32 -21.70 -0.22
C ASP A 187 -10.45 -20.68 0.92
N SER A 188 -9.97 -21.00 2.13
CA SER A 188 -10.01 -20.06 3.26
C SER A 188 -9.07 -18.88 3.02
N PRO A 189 -9.41 -17.68 3.53
CA PRO A 189 -8.49 -16.54 3.54
C PRO A 189 -7.13 -16.95 4.14
N ALA A 190 -6.04 -16.40 3.61
CA ALA A 190 -4.71 -16.74 4.10
C ALA A 190 -4.52 -16.35 5.58
N PHE A 191 -5.15 -15.27 6.02
CA PHE A 191 -5.08 -14.78 7.39
C PHE A 191 -6.45 -14.84 8.05
N VAL A 192 -6.66 -15.89 8.85
CA VAL A 192 -7.92 -16.15 9.56
C VAL A 192 -7.72 -16.18 11.06
N MET A 193 -8.78 -15.81 11.78
CA MET A 193 -8.88 -15.86 13.24
C MET A 193 -10.04 -16.76 13.62
N SER A 194 -9.93 -17.48 14.73
CA SER A 194 -11.07 -18.22 15.30
C SER A 194 -11.95 -17.25 16.12
N LYS A 195 -13.22 -17.13 15.75
CA LYS A 195 -14.22 -16.35 16.47
C LYS A 195 -15.47 -17.21 16.65
N LYS A 196 -15.85 -17.51 17.90
CA LYS A 196 -16.99 -18.39 18.24
C LYS A 196 -16.94 -19.72 17.46
N SER A 197 -15.77 -20.36 17.44
CA SER A 197 -15.50 -21.62 16.72
C SER A 197 -15.66 -21.57 15.20
N LYS A 198 -15.74 -20.37 14.60
CA LYS A 198 -15.71 -20.17 13.15
C LYS A 198 -14.45 -19.42 12.74
N LEU A 199 -13.85 -19.85 11.63
CA LEU A 199 -12.75 -19.11 11.01
C LEU A 199 -13.30 -17.89 10.28
N VAL A 200 -12.78 -16.72 10.61
CA VAL A 200 -13.14 -15.44 9.98
C VAL A 200 -11.88 -14.75 9.47
N PRO A 201 -11.92 -14.08 8.30
CA PRO A 201 -10.77 -13.32 7.82
C PRO A 201 -10.40 -12.19 8.78
N VAL A 202 -9.11 -11.93 8.93
CA VAL A 202 -8.62 -10.68 9.51
C VAL A 202 -9.04 -9.53 8.59
N THR A 203 -9.71 -8.52 9.14
CA THR A 203 -10.15 -7.35 8.36
C THR A 203 -9.08 -6.26 8.29
N TYR A 204 -9.22 -5.33 7.35
CA TYR A 204 -8.32 -4.17 7.26
C TYR A 204 -8.31 -3.35 8.55
N ALA A 205 -9.47 -3.10 9.16
CA ALA A 205 -9.55 -2.37 10.42
C ALA A 205 -8.75 -3.07 11.54
N GLN A 206 -8.87 -4.40 11.64
CA GLN A 206 -8.11 -5.21 12.59
C GLN A 206 -6.60 -5.15 12.32
N PHE A 207 -6.20 -5.32 11.06
CA PHE A 207 -4.80 -5.21 10.63
C PHE A 207 -4.20 -3.84 11.00
N GLN A 208 -4.89 -2.75 10.63
CA GLN A 208 -4.42 -1.39 10.88
C GLN A 208 -4.38 -1.05 12.38
N ASN A 209 -5.38 -1.48 13.16
CA ASN A 209 -5.41 -1.26 14.61
C ASN A 209 -4.30 -2.03 15.32
N LYS A 210 -4.06 -3.29 14.93
CA LYS A 210 -2.96 -4.07 15.49
C LYS A 210 -1.61 -3.45 15.14
N LEU A 211 -1.41 -3.02 13.90
CA LEU A 211 -0.20 -2.30 13.50
C LEU A 211 0.03 -1.07 14.38
N LYS A 212 -0.97 -0.20 14.50
CA LYS A 212 -0.87 1.02 15.32
C LYS A 212 -0.53 0.71 16.78
N SER A 213 -1.21 -0.27 17.37
CA SER A 213 -0.97 -0.70 18.75
C SER A 213 0.46 -1.19 18.96
N VAL A 214 0.99 -2.01 18.04
CA VAL A 214 2.36 -2.54 18.15
C VAL A 214 3.39 -1.43 17.92
N ILE A 215 3.21 -0.58 16.91
CA ILE A 215 4.10 0.55 16.63
C ILE A 215 4.20 1.50 17.83
N GLN A 216 3.07 1.81 18.47
CA GLN A 216 3.04 2.66 19.67
C GLN A 216 3.91 2.08 20.79
N LYS A 217 3.89 0.75 21.00
CA LYS A 217 4.73 0.09 22.01
C LYS A 217 6.22 0.19 21.71
N THR A 218 6.61 0.39 20.45
CA THR A 218 8.00 0.63 20.06
C THR A 218 8.46 2.08 20.25
N GLY A 219 7.64 2.95 20.87
CA GLY A 219 7.96 4.37 21.11
C GLY A 219 7.82 5.27 19.88
N ARG A 220 7.16 4.80 18.81
CA ARG A 220 6.98 5.54 17.54
C ARG A 220 5.55 6.08 17.40
N ASP A 221 5.37 7.20 16.70
CA ASP A 221 4.04 7.76 16.41
C ASP A 221 3.23 6.81 15.51
N PRO A 222 2.15 6.18 16.00
CA PRO A 222 1.35 5.24 15.21
C PRO A 222 0.61 5.89 14.04
N ASN A 223 0.40 7.21 14.05
CA ASN A 223 -0.27 7.92 12.95
C ASN A 223 0.64 8.16 11.74
N SER A 224 1.94 7.95 11.92
CA SER A 224 2.91 8.01 10.84
C SER A 224 3.06 6.66 10.11
N TYR A 225 2.36 5.60 10.54
CA TYR A 225 2.42 4.27 9.95
C TYR A 225 1.04 3.75 9.50
N SER A 226 1.04 3.00 8.40
CA SER A 226 -0.15 2.33 7.87
C SER A 226 0.22 1.01 7.21
N SER A 227 -0.78 0.24 6.76
CA SER A 227 -0.51 -0.92 5.90
C SER A 227 0.43 -0.61 4.71
N HIS A 228 0.40 0.62 4.20
CA HIS A 228 1.29 1.06 3.11
C HIS A 228 2.76 1.19 3.53
N SER A 229 3.03 1.37 4.83
CA SER A 229 4.38 1.43 5.39
C SER A 229 5.18 0.15 5.15
N PHE A 230 4.51 -1.01 5.13
CA PHE A 230 5.15 -2.29 4.81
C PHE A 230 5.60 -2.36 3.35
N ARG A 231 4.71 -1.98 2.42
CA ARG A 231 5.01 -1.96 0.99
C ARG A 231 6.14 -1.00 0.67
N ARG A 232 6.10 0.22 1.23
CA ARG A 232 7.18 1.21 1.10
C ARG A 232 8.47 0.67 1.71
N GLY A 233 8.39 0.13 2.92
CA GLY A 233 9.49 -0.45 3.66
C GLY A 233 10.21 -1.56 2.91
N GLY A 234 9.47 -2.52 2.35
CA GLY A 234 10.03 -3.61 1.55
C GLY A 234 10.77 -3.10 0.32
N ALA A 235 10.19 -2.12 -0.40
CA ALA A 235 10.83 -1.50 -1.56
C ALA A 235 12.12 -0.77 -1.19
N THR A 236 12.07 0.06 -0.12
CA THR A 236 13.24 0.79 0.38
C THR A 236 14.33 -0.18 0.86
N PHE A 237 13.96 -1.25 1.55
CA PHE A 237 14.91 -2.26 2.01
C PHE A 237 15.58 -2.98 0.84
N ALA A 238 14.80 -3.46 -0.14
CA ALA A 238 15.35 -4.10 -1.34
C ALA A 238 16.31 -3.17 -2.09
N PHE A 239 15.95 -1.89 -2.22
CA PHE A 239 16.81 -0.88 -2.83
C PHE A 239 18.13 -0.70 -2.07
N SER A 240 18.05 -0.56 -0.74
CA SER A 240 19.25 -0.47 0.12
C SER A 240 20.11 -1.74 0.11
N SER A 241 19.51 -2.89 -0.24
CA SER A 241 20.20 -4.16 -0.48
C SER A 241 20.73 -4.29 -1.92
N HIS A 242 20.77 -3.20 -2.68
CA HIS A 242 21.29 -3.15 -4.06
C HIS A 242 20.50 -4.01 -5.07
N VAL A 243 19.23 -4.31 -4.78
CA VAL A 243 18.36 -4.97 -5.76
C VAL A 243 18.09 -4.00 -6.92
N PRO A 244 18.28 -4.41 -8.20
CA PRO A 244 17.96 -3.58 -9.35
C PRO A 244 16.53 -3.03 -9.31
N SER A 245 16.37 -1.76 -9.66
CA SER A 245 15.08 -1.07 -9.54
C SER A 245 13.97 -1.71 -10.39
N ASP A 246 14.30 -2.31 -11.54
CA ASP A 246 13.34 -3.02 -12.40
C ASP A 246 12.80 -4.29 -11.72
N LEU A 247 13.65 -5.00 -10.97
CA LEU A 247 13.22 -6.17 -10.20
C LEU A 247 12.34 -5.76 -9.02
N ILE A 248 12.64 -4.63 -8.35
CA ILE A 248 11.77 -4.07 -7.31
C ILE A 248 10.40 -3.71 -7.90
N GLN A 249 10.39 -3.04 -9.06
CA GLN A 249 9.17 -2.66 -9.77
C GLN A 249 8.31 -3.88 -10.09
N LEU A 250 8.91 -4.93 -10.64
CA LEU A 250 8.26 -6.19 -10.96
C LEU A 250 7.73 -6.90 -9.70
N HIS A 251 8.56 -7.00 -8.66
CA HIS A 251 8.23 -7.70 -7.42
C HIS A 251 7.03 -7.10 -6.70
N GLY A 252 6.97 -5.77 -6.57
CA GLY A 252 5.81 -5.13 -5.95
C GLY A 252 4.65 -4.87 -6.92
N ASP A 253 4.75 -5.23 -8.20
CA ASP A 253 3.68 -4.99 -9.19
C ASP A 253 3.29 -3.51 -9.30
N TRP A 254 4.27 -2.69 -9.68
CA TRP A 254 4.08 -1.28 -10.02
C TRP A 254 4.03 -1.08 -11.53
N ALA A 255 2.87 -0.65 -12.05
CA ALA A 255 2.69 -0.37 -13.47
C ALA A 255 3.42 0.90 -13.96
N SER A 256 3.90 1.75 -13.05
CA SER A 256 4.58 3.00 -13.38
C SER A 256 5.69 3.31 -12.39
N ASP A 257 6.44 4.37 -12.70
CA ASP A 257 7.52 4.95 -11.89
C ASP A 257 7.09 5.45 -10.50
N ALA A 258 5.83 5.26 -10.10
CA ALA A 258 5.34 5.61 -8.78
C ALA A 258 6.16 4.98 -7.63
N TYR A 259 6.84 3.85 -7.85
CA TYR A 259 7.71 3.22 -6.85
C TYR A 259 9.02 3.98 -6.61
N LYS A 260 9.50 4.79 -7.58
CA LYS A 260 10.74 5.58 -7.46
C LYS A 260 10.70 6.53 -6.26
N ILE A 261 9.50 6.97 -5.86
CA ILE A 261 9.32 7.82 -4.67
C ILE A 261 9.61 7.10 -3.34
N TYR A 262 9.73 5.77 -3.35
CA TYR A 262 10.10 4.94 -2.20
C TYR A 262 11.60 4.61 -2.17
N LEU A 263 12.30 4.82 -3.28
CA LEU A 263 13.74 4.62 -3.40
C LEU A 263 14.43 5.86 -2.81
N GLU A 264 14.45 5.92 -1.49
CA GLU A 264 15.15 7.01 -0.79
C GLU A 264 16.65 6.80 -0.91
N PHE A 265 17.31 7.69 -1.65
CA PHE A 265 18.75 7.80 -1.64
C PHE A 265 19.20 8.37 -0.30
N SER A 266 20.06 7.62 0.39
CA SER A 266 20.64 8.05 1.64
C SER A 266 21.48 9.31 1.43
N MET A 267 21.73 10.08 2.49
CA MET A 267 22.68 11.20 2.39
C MET A 267 24.08 10.71 1.96
N LYS A 268 24.45 9.48 2.31
CA LYS A 268 25.68 8.84 1.85
C LYS A 268 25.73 8.71 0.32
N ASP A 269 24.62 8.30 -0.30
CA ASP A 269 24.53 8.18 -1.77
C ASP A 269 24.56 9.56 -2.44
N LYS A 270 23.90 10.56 -1.86
CA LYS A 270 23.97 11.94 -2.37
C LYS A 270 25.39 12.51 -2.26
N ILE A 271 26.09 12.22 -1.17
CA ILE A 271 27.49 12.61 -0.97
C ILE A 271 28.41 11.87 -1.96
N SER A 272 28.14 10.60 -2.29
CA SER A 272 28.99 9.86 -3.24
C SER A 272 28.96 10.47 -4.63
N VAL A 273 27.83 11.03 -5.07
CA VAL A 273 27.72 11.80 -6.32
C VAL A 273 28.68 12.99 -6.30
N VAL A 274 28.63 13.81 -5.25
CA VAL A 274 29.48 15.00 -5.12
C VAL A 274 30.96 14.62 -5.01
N ARG A 275 31.29 13.55 -4.26
CA ARG A 275 32.66 13.02 -4.17
C ARG A 275 33.19 12.54 -5.52
N ASN A 276 32.38 11.82 -6.29
CA ASN A 276 32.78 11.37 -7.61
C ASN A 276 33.03 12.56 -8.54
N MET A 277 32.17 13.59 -8.52
CA MET A 277 32.42 14.81 -9.31
C MET A 277 33.72 15.50 -8.89
N ALA A 278 34.01 15.56 -7.58
CA ALA A 278 35.23 16.17 -7.06
C ALA A 278 36.52 15.43 -7.46
N ASN A 279 36.45 14.12 -7.76
CA ASN A 279 37.62 13.37 -8.23
C ASN A 279 38.07 13.74 -9.66
N PHE A 280 37.26 14.50 -10.40
CA PHE A 280 37.54 14.94 -11.78
C PHE A 280 37.84 16.43 -11.88
N VAL A 281 38.05 17.13 -10.75
CA VAL A 281 38.46 18.54 -10.66
C VAL A 281 39.76 18.61 -9.89
#